data_AF-A0A0M0K6Q1-F1
#
_entry.id   AF-A0A0M0K6Q1-F1
#
_cell.length_a   1.000
_cell.length_b   1.000
_cell.length_c   1.000
_cell.angle_alpha   90.00
_cell.angle_beta   90.00
_cell.angle_gamma   90.00
#
_symmetry.space_group_name_H-M   'P 1'
#
loop_
_entity.id
_entity.type
_entity.pdbx_description
1 polymer ?
#
loop_
_entity_poly.entity_id
_entity_poly.type
_entity_poly.pdbx_seq_one_letter_code
_entity_poly.pdbx_strand_id
1 'polypeptide(L)'
;MMRLYAFLLLTQLATCKGGGSVHDIFDGTFQQIVDPLVKGYIFDNYGQFAASQLTFRSLKTHLAAHTDYTYEQLSEDSRSEIIEEVTDEIANNCNMGEVELEECKKRIGYQVPSKTSRDEL
;
A
#
# COMPACT_ATOMS: atom_id res chain seq x y z
N MET A 1 -28.01 53.86 1.42
CA MET A 1 -28.35 53.40 0.06
C MET A 1 -28.15 51.89 -0.01
N MET A 2 -29.20 51.18 -0.43
CA MET A 2 -29.36 49.72 -0.50
C MET A 2 -28.50 49.07 -1.61
N ARG A 3 -28.13 47.80 -1.37
CA ARG A 3 -28.20 46.62 -2.28
C ARG A 3 -27.60 45.43 -1.51
N LEU A 4 -28.39 44.64 -0.76
CA LEU A 4 -29.08 43.44 -1.23
C LEU A 4 -28.48 42.85 -2.51
N TYR A 5 -27.80 41.70 -2.40
CA TYR A 5 -28.08 40.50 -3.20
C TYR A 5 -27.63 39.27 -2.41
N ALA A 6 -28.61 38.54 -1.91
CA ALA A 6 -28.48 37.18 -1.43
C ALA A 6 -28.23 36.27 -2.63
N PHE A 7 -27.06 35.64 -2.71
CA PHE A 7 -26.82 34.52 -3.61
C PHE A 7 -27.01 33.21 -2.83
N LEU A 8 -28.26 32.78 -2.81
CA LEU A 8 -28.65 31.40 -2.60
C LEU A 8 -28.27 30.63 -3.87
N LEU A 9 -27.25 29.79 -3.79
CA LEU A 9 -27.16 28.63 -4.67
C LEU A 9 -26.62 27.45 -3.86
N LEU A 10 -27.59 26.64 -3.41
CA LEU A 10 -27.41 25.22 -3.15
C LEU A 10 -26.67 24.58 -4.34
N THR A 11 -25.67 23.75 -4.06
CA THR A 11 -25.60 22.42 -4.69
C THR A 11 -24.57 21.53 -3.99
N GLN A 12 -25.06 20.35 -3.62
CA GLN A 12 -24.36 19.08 -3.41
C GLN A 12 -23.55 18.93 -2.11
N LEU A 13 -24.24 18.35 -1.13
CA LEU A 13 -23.66 17.46 -0.12
C LEU A 13 -22.79 16.41 -0.84
N ALA A 14 -21.47 16.53 -0.71
CA ALA A 14 -20.58 15.39 -0.85
C ALA A 14 -20.90 14.43 0.30
N THR A 15 -21.78 13.47 0.04
CA THR A 15 -21.87 12.27 0.87
C THR A 15 -20.59 11.48 0.63
N CYS A 16 -19.54 11.74 1.41
CA CYS A 16 -18.50 10.74 1.64
C CYS A 16 -19.21 9.55 2.27
N LYS A 17 -19.47 8.52 1.46
CA LYS A 17 -20.03 7.25 1.92
C LYS A 17 -18.96 6.51 2.73
N GLY A 18 -18.65 7.02 3.92
CA GLY A 18 -17.94 6.29 4.96
C GLY A 18 -18.92 5.35 5.64
N GLY A 19 -19.40 4.36 4.89
CA GLY A 19 -20.14 3.25 5.45
C GLY A 19 -19.12 2.23 5.91
N GLY A 20 -18.55 2.45 7.10
CA GLY A 20 -17.61 1.54 7.76
C GLY A 20 -18.21 0.15 7.85
N SER A 21 -17.92 -0.69 6.86
CA SER A 21 -18.41 -2.06 6.81
C SER A 21 -17.46 -2.93 7.63
N VAL A 22 -17.92 -4.09 8.12
CA VAL A 22 -17.03 -5.06 8.80
C VAL A 22 -15.88 -5.49 7.88
N HIS A 23 -16.04 -5.31 6.56
CA HIS A 23 -14.98 -5.47 5.57
C HIS A 23 -13.84 -4.47 5.80
N ASP A 24 -14.14 -3.19 5.97
CA ASP A 24 -13.16 -2.11 6.16
C ASP A 24 -12.26 -2.33 7.41
N ILE A 25 -12.79 -2.96 8.47
CA ILE A 25 -12.03 -3.32 9.67
C ILE A 25 -11.09 -4.50 9.40
N PHE A 26 -11.54 -5.48 8.63
CA PHE A 26 -10.73 -6.63 8.22
C PHE A 26 -9.61 -6.20 7.27
N ASP A 27 -9.91 -5.25 6.39
CA ASP A 27 -9.01 -4.70 5.38
C ASP A 27 -7.91 -3.85 6.03
N GLY A 28 -8.26 -3.03 7.03
CA GLY A 28 -7.26 -2.28 7.80
C GLY A 28 -6.28 -3.16 8.59
N THR A 29 -6.73 -4.31 9.10
CA THR A 29 -5.85 -5.28 9.78
C THR A 29 -4.93 -5.99 8.78
N PHE A 30 -5.46 -6.36 7.62
CA PHE A 30 -4.68 -6.97 6.56
C PHE A 30 -3.60 -6.03 6.01
N GLN A 31 -3.96 -4.76 5.73
CA GLN A 31 -3.02 -3.76 5.22
C GLN A 31 -1.85 -3.53 6.18
N GLN A 32 -2.10 -3.48 7.49
CA GLN A 32 -1.04 -3.33 8.52
C GLN A 32 -0.03 -4.48 8.52
N ILE A 33 -0.45 -5.69 8.15
CA ILE A 33 0.42 -6.87 8.06
C ILE A 33 1.20 -6.84 6.74
N VAL A 34 0.51 -6.55 5.64
CA VAL A 34 1.05 -6.68 4.28
C VAL A 34 1.98 -5.52 3.91
N ASP A 35 1.67 -4.30 4.33
CA ASP A 35 2.43 -3.10 3.97
C ASP A 35 3.94 -3.24 4.23
N PRO A 36 4.41 -3.57 5.45
CA PRO A 36 5.84 -3.74 5.71
C PRO A 36 6.47 -4.91 4.93
N LEU A 37 5.70 -5.97 4.64
CA LEU A 37 6.19 -7.15 3.90
C LEU A 37 6.35 -6.83 2.40
N VAL A 38 5.39 -6.13 1.79
CA VAL A 38 5.47 -5.69 0.39
C VAL A 38 6.62 -4.71 0.21
N LYS A 39 6.70 -3.68 1.07
CA LYS A 39 7.79 -2.70 1.05
C LYS A 39 9.15 -3.38 1.22
N GLY A 40 9.28 -4.28 2.20
CA GLY A 40 10.51 -5.05 2.42
C GLY A 40 10.90 -5.88 1.19
N TYR A 41 9.97 -6.66 0.64
CA TYR A 41 10.23 -7.50 -0.52
C TYR A 41 10.65 -6.71 -1.75
N ILE A 42 9.97 -5.59 -2.04
CA ILE A 42 10.30 -4.74 -3.19
C ILE A 42 11.67 -4.10 -2.99
N PHE A 43 12.02 -3.61 -1.80
CA PHE A 43 13.34 -3.01 -1.56
C PHE A 43 14.49 -4.02 -1.55
N ASP A 44 14.26 -5.24 -1.07
CA ASP A 44 15.23 -6.34 -1.17
C ASP A 44 15.46 -6.78 -2.63
N ASN A 45 14.48 -6.54 -3.51
CA ASN A 45 14.52 -6.91 -4.93
C ASN A 45 14.46 -5.69 -5.86
N TYR A 46 14.93 -4.52 -5.38
CA TYR A 46 14.67 -3.24 -6.06
C TYR A 46 15.19 -3.18 -7.50
N GLY A 47 16.31 -3.83 -7.80
CA GLY A 47 16.82 -3.92 -9.17
C GLY A 47 15.88 -4.67 -10.13
N GLN A 48 15.19 -5.71 -9.66
CA GLN A 48 14.17 -6.41 -10.45
C GLN A 48 12.89 -5.58 -10.58
N PHE A 49 12.52 -4.85 -9.53
CA PHE A 49 11.41 -3.90 -9.57
C PHE A 49 11.65 -2.80 -10.61
N ALA A 50 12.81 -2.14 -10.58
CA ALA A 50 13.20 -1.10 -11.54
C ALA A 50 13.34 -1.61 -12.98
N ALA A 51 13.62 -2.91 -13.15
CA ALA A 51 13.64 -3.56 -14.46
C ALA A 51 12.27 -4.10 -14.91
N SER A 52 11.19 -3.86 -14.16
CA SER A 52 9.85 -4.42 -14.39
C SER A 52 9.81 -5.95 -14.48
N GLN A 53 10.71 -6.63 -13.75
CA GLN A 53 10.83 -8.08 -13.70
C GLN A 53 10.16 -8.70 -12.46
N LEU A 54 9.86 -7.88 -11.45
CA LEU A 54 9.15 -8.34 -10.26
C LEU A 54 7.68 -8.56 -10.60
N THR A 55 7.20 -9.78 -10.43
CA THR A 55 5.82 -10.14 -10.77
C THR A 55 4.93 -10.11 -9.53
N PHE A 56 3.65 -9.80 -9.74
CA PHE A 56 2.64 -9.87 -8.69
C PHE A 56 2.50 -11.28 -8.11
N ARG A 57 2.76 -12.32 -8.93
CA ARG A 57 2.84 -13.70 -8.47
C ARG A 57 3.96 -13.88 -7.45
N SER A 58 5.16 -13.40 -7.74
CA SER A 58 6.31 -13.51 -6.82
C SER A 58 6.02 -12.81 -5.48
N LEU A 59 5.38 -11.65 -5.54
CA LEU A 59 4.96 -10.91 -4.35
C LEU A 59 3.94 -11.70 -3.51
N LYS A 60 2.88 -12.23 -4.13
CA LYS A 60 1.88 -13.06 -3.44
C LYS A 60 2.48 -14.35 -2.87
N THR A 61 3.40 -14.99 -3.58
CA THR A 61 4.13 -16.16 -3.07
C THR A 61 4.98 -15.79 -1.85
N HIS A 62 5.64 -14.63 -1.86
CA HIS A 62 6.37 -14.14 -0.70
C HIS A 62 5.44 -13.90 0.49
N LEU A 63 4.30 -13.23 0.29
CA LEU A 63 3.31 -12.98 1.33
C LEU A 63 2.72 -14.28 1.91
N ALA A 64 2.39 -15.26 1.07
CA ALA A 64 1.89 -16.57 1.52
C ALA A 64 2.91 -17.34 2.37
N ALA A 65 4.21 -17.08 2.19
CA ALA A 65 5.28 -17.70 2.99
C ALA A 65 5.53 -16.98 4.33
N HIS A 66 5.02 -15.75 4.51
CA HIS A 66 5.30 -14.89 5.68
C HIS A 66 4.05 -14.44 6.42
N THR A 67 2.87 -14.96 6.05
CA THR A 67 1.58 -14.68 6.68
C THR A 67 0.77 -15.98 6.78
N ASP A 68 -0.35 -15.94 7.52
CA ASP A 68 -1.28 -17.08 7.61
C ASP A 68 -2.25 -17.17 6.41
N TYR A 69 -2.08 -16.33 5.39
CA TYR A 69 -2.93 -16.33 4.19
C TYR A 69 -2.38 -17.25 3.10
N THR A 70 -3.27 -18.01 2.46
CA THR A 70 -2.90 -18.81 1.29
C THR A 70 -2.78 -17.94 0.04
N TYR A 71 -2.12 -18.46 -1.00
CA TYR A 71 -2.04 -17.78 -2.29
C TYR A 71 -3.44 -17.50 -2.88
N GLU A 72 -4.39 -18.44 -2.72
CA GLU A 72 -5.77 -18.28 -3.18
C GLU A 72 -6.46 -17.12 -2.45
N GLN A 73 -6.31 -17.05 -1.12
CA GLN A 73 -6.86 -15.97 -0.31
C GLN A 73 -6.27 -14.60 -0.69
N LEU A 74 -4.96 -14.55 -0.96
CA LEU A 74 -4.28 -13.35 -1.45
C LEU A 74 -4.66 -12.99 -2.91
N SER A 75 -5.30 -13.91 -3.63
CA SER A 75 -5.77 -13.70 -5.00
C SER A 75 -7.23 -13.28 -5.07
N GLU A 76 -7.95 -13.23 -3.94
CA GLU A 76 -9.25 -12.58 -3.86
C GLU A 76 -9.11 -11.09 -4.19
N ASP A 77 -10.11 -10.52 -4.89
CA ASP A 77 -10.06 -9.15 -5.41
C ASP A 77 -9.77 -8.13 -4.31
N SER A 78 -10.46 -8.22 -3.16
CA SER A 78 -10.30 -7.27 -2.05
C SER A 78 -8.90 -7.26 -1.44
N ARG A 79 -8.26 -8.43 -1.32
CA ARG A 79 -6.87 -8.50 -0.82
C ARG A 79 -5.86 -8.12 -1.90
N SER A 80 -6.14 -8.48 -3.15
CA SER A 80 -5.30 -8.11 -4.29
C SER A 80 -5.23 -6.60 -4.45
N GLU A 81 -6.36 -5.91 -4.32
CA GLU A 81 -6.44 -4.45 -4.37
C GLU A 81 -5.53 -3.79 -3.32
N ILE A 82 -5.57 -4.25 -2.07
CA ILE A 82 -4.70 -3.71 -1.00
C ILE A 82 -3.20 -3.96 -1.29
N ILE A 83 -2.85 -5.13 -1.83
CA ILE A 83 -1.44 -5.41 -2.20
C ILE A 83 -1.01 -4.51 -3.38
N GLU A 84 -1.90 -4.28 -4.33
CA GLU A 84 -1.69 -3.39 -5.48
C GLU A 84 -1.53 -1.93 -5.02
N GLU A 85 -2.37 -1.44 -4.13
CA GLU A 85 -2.27 -0.09 -3.56
C GLU A 85 -0.89 0.18 -2.93
N VAL A 86 -0.38 -0.78 -2.14
CA VAL A 86 0.96 -0.64 -1.55
C VAL A 86 2.06 -0.67 -2.62
N THR A 87 1.90 -1.52 -3.64
CA THR A 87 2.85 -1.59 -4.75
C THR A 87 2.86 -0.30 -5.57
N ASP A 88 1.68 0.27 -5.82
CA ASP A 88 1.46 1.52 -6.52
C ASP A 88 1.97 2.72 -5.73
N GLU A 89 1.83 2.72 -4.40
CA GLU A 89 2.46 3.71 -3.53
C GLU A 89 3.97 3.76 -3.79
N ILE A 90 4.62 2.58 -3.83
CA ILE A 90 6.07 2.49 -4.08
C ILE A 90 6.41 2.93 -5.51
N ALA A 91 5.67 2.42 -6.50
CA ALA A 91 5.84 2.78 -7.91
C ALA A 91 5.74 4.29 -8.15
N ASN A 92 4.74 4.94 -7.58
CA ASN A 92 4.51 6.38 -7.74
C ASN A 92 5.61 7.20 -7.06
N ASN A 93 6.01 6.83 -5.84
CA ASN A 93 7.05 7.57 -5.11
C ASN A 93 8.47 7.38 -5.69
N CYS A 94 8.71 6.21 -6.28
CA CYS A 94 10.02 5.80 -6.80
C CYS A 94 10.11 5.88 -8.32
N ASN A 95 9.08 6.43 -8.96
CA ASN A 95 8.96 6.57 -10.41
C ASN A 95 9.28 5.26 -11.15
N MET A 96 8.56 4.19 -10.80
CA MET A 96 8.76 2.84 -11.35
C MET A 96 10.20 2.31 -11.22
N GLY A 97 10.97 2.80 -10.24
CA GLY A 97 12.35 2.41 -10.00
C GLY A 97 13.41 3.28 -10.69
N GLU A 98 13.03 4.39 -11.33
CA GLU A 98 13.99 5.37 -11.86
C GLU A 98 14.71 6.16 -10.75
N VAL A 99 14.12 6.21 -9.56
CA VAL A 99 14.75 6.83 -8.38
C VAL A 99 15.70 5.84 -7.72
N GLU A 100 16.87 6.31 -7.29
CA GLU A 100 17.81 5.49 -6.51
C GLU A 100 17.17 4.93 -5.22
N LEU A 101 17.52 3.70 -4.86
CA LEU A 101 16.89 2.95 -3.76
C LEU A 101 16.81 3.74 -2.45
N GLU A 102 17.91 4.37 -2.04
CA GLU A 102 17.97 5.09 -0.78
C GLU A 102 17.16 6.39 -0.79
N GLU A 103 16.99 7.01 -1.95
CA GLU A 103 16.11 8.18 -2.12
C GLU A 103 14.64 7.76 -2.12
N CYS A 104 14.33 6.66 -2.81
CA CYS A 104 13.01 6.03 -2.82
C CYS A 104 12.53 5.67 -1.41
N LYS A 105 13.39 5.01 -0.59
CA LYS A 105 13.10 4.71 0.83
C LYS A 105 12.79 5.96 1.64
N LYS A 106 13.55 7.06 1.43
CA LYS A 106 13.32 8.33 2.14
C LYS A 106 11.97 8.96 1.80
N ARG A 107 11.57 8.94 0.53
CA ARG A 107 10.28 9.50 0.07
C ARG A 107 9.08 8.80 0.69
N ILE A 108 9.17 7.48 0.82
CA ILE A 108 8.11 6.63 1.40
C ILE A 108 8.20 6.62 2.94
N GLY A 109 9.25 7.21 3.53
CA GLY A 109 9.48 7.13 4.97
C GLY A 109 9.76 5.70 5.45
N TYR A 110 10.28 4.84 4.57
CA TYR A 110 10.57 3.46 4.89
C TYR A 110 11.72 3.38 5.90
N GLN A 111 11.41 2.88 7.10
CA GLN A 111 12.41 2.54 8.10
C GLN A 111 12.65 1.04 8.02
N VAL A 112 13.91 0.64 7.86
CA VAL A 112 14.29 -0.77 7.94
C VAL A 112 13.86 -1.26 9.34
N PRO A 113 13.00 -2.28 9.47
CA PRO A 113 12.71 -2.85 10.77
C PRO A 113 14.04 -3.29 11.37
N SER A 114 14.42 -2.70 12.51
CA SER A 114 15.67 -3.06 13.18
C SER A 114 15.65 -4.56 13.34
N LYS A 115 16.63 -5.27 12.76
CA LYS A 115 16.78 -6.71 12.97
C LYS A 115 16.83 -6.90 14.48
N THR A 116 15.73 -7.33 15.10
CA THR A 116 15.79 -7.95 16.41
C THR A 116 16.66 -9.17 16.18
N SER A 117 17.90 -9.06 16.66
CA SER A 117 18.92 -10.09 16.63
C SER A 117 18.30 -11.41 17.03
N ARG A 118 18.13 -12.31 16.05
CA ARG A 118 17.85 -13.72 16.28
C ARG A 118 19.16 -14.42 16.69
N ASP A 119 19.87 -13.82 17.65
CA ASP A 119 21.12 -14.30 18.25
C ASP A 119 20.98 -14.48 19.78
N GLU A 120 19.75 -14.49 20.31
CA GLU A 120 19.46 -14.87 21.71
C GLU A 120 18.43 -16.00 21.78
N LEU A 121 18.75 -17.15 21.19
CA LEU A 121 18.14 -18.44 21.52
C LEU A 121 19.24 -19.51 21.63
#